data_AF-Q8K1L7-F1
#
_entry.id   AF-Q8K1L7-F1
#
_cell.length_a   1.000
_cell.length_b   1.000
_cell.length_c   1.000
_cell.angle_alpha   90.00
_cell.angle_beta   90.00
_cell.angle_gamma   90.00
#
_symmetry.space_group_name_H-M   'P 1'
#
loop_
_entity.id
_entity.type
_entity.pdbx_description
1 polymer ?
#
loop_
_entity_poly.entity_id
_entity_poly.type
_entity_poly.pdbx_seq_one_letter_code
_entity_poly.pdbx_strand_id
1 'polypeptide(L)'
;MWGALRSALRPCCRAAVPPQRAYHGDSVARLGTQPDSASSTYQENYEQMKALVSQLHERAQYVRLGGSEKARARHTSRGKLLPRDRIDNLIDPGSPFLEFSQFAGYQLYGDEEVPAGGIITGIGRVSGVECMIVANDATVKGGTYYPVTVKKHVRAQEIALQNRLPCIYLVDSGGANLPRQADTFPDRDHFGRIV
;
A
#
# COMPACT_ATOMS: atom_id res chain seq x y z
N MET A 1 -33.32 -8.23 45.28
CA MET A 1 -33.22 -6.77 45.19
C MET A 1 -31.81 -6.45 44.69
N TRP A 2 -31.61 -5.40 43.90
CA TRP A 2 -30.40 -4.98 43.16
C TRP A 2 -30.58 -5.13 41.65
N GLY A 3 -31.30 -4.14 41.12
CA GLY A 3 -31.59 -3.96 39.71
C GLY A 3 -30.42 -3.34 38.94
N ALA A 4 -30.33 -3.76 37.68
CA ALA A 4 -29.92 -3.02 36.50
C ALA A 4 -29.04 -1.77 36.68
N LEU A 5 -27.74 -1.92 36.42
CA LEU A 5 -26.96 -0.87 35.75
C LEU A 5 -26.85 -1.22 34.27
N ARG A 6 -27.83 -0.76 33.48
CA ARG A 6 -27.65 -0.59 32.04
C ARG A 6 -26.84 0.68 31.83
N SER A 7 -25.54 0.51 31.62
CA SER A 7 -24.69 1.59 31.10
C SER A 7 -25.22 1.99 29.72
N ALA A 8 -25.76 3.20 29.62
CA ALA A 8 -26.16 3.78 28.35
C ALA A 8 -24.90 4.04 27.52
N LEU A 9 -24.65 3.19 26.53
CA LEU A 9 -23.67 3.45 25.48
C LEU A 9 -24.04 4.77 24.80
N ARG A 10 -23.19 5.79 24.95
CA ARG A 10 -23.34 7.05 24.24
C ARG A 10 -23.26 6.77 22.73
N PRO A 11 -24.22 7.22 21.91
CA PRO A 11 -24.10 7.10 20.46
C PRO A 11 -22.89 7.92 20.02
N CYS A 12 -21.94 7.24 19.36
CA CYS A 12 -20.78 7.88 18.75
C CYS A 12 -21.29 8.93 17.76
N CYS A 13 -20.85 10.18 17.91
CA CYS A 13 -21.22 11.26 17.00
C CYS A 13 -20.87 10.84 15.58
N ARG A 14 -21.89 10.66 14.72
CA ARG A 14 -21.67 10.54 13.27
C ARG A 14 -20.96 11.81 12.82
N ALA A 15 -19.71 11.69 12.37
CA ALA A 15 -19.06 12.76 11.66
C ALA A 15 -19.96 13.19 10.50
N ALA A 16 -20.27 14.48 10.41
CA ALA A 16 -21.05 15.02 9.31
C ALA A 16 -20.34 14.69 7.99
N VAL A 17 -21.06 14.08 7.06
CA VAL A 17 -20.59 13.90 5.69
C VAL A 17 -20.34 15.30 5.14
N PRO A 18 -19.12 15.65 4.69
CA PRO A 18 -18.86 16.96 4.12
C PRO A 18 -19.79 17.18 2.90
N PRO A 19 -20.31 18.39 2.69
CA PRO A 19 -21.17 18.67 1.55
C PRO A 19 -20.42 18.29 0.27
N GLN A 20 -21.06 17.48 -0.57
CA GLN A 20 -20.54 17.13 -1.88
C GLN A 20 -20.18 18.43 -2.60
N ARG A 21 -18.91 18.57 -3.00
CA ARG A 21 -18.45 19.70 -3.81
C ARG A 21 -19.32 19.71 -5.07
N ALA A 22 -20.17 20.71 -5.23
CA ALA A 22 -20.92 20.92 -6.45
C ALA A 22 -19.93 21.25 -7.56
N TYR A 23 -19.49 20.24 -8.30
CA TYR A 23 -18.81 20.45 -9.57
C TYR A 23 -19.79 21.21 -10.47
N HIS A 24 -19.37 22.34 -11.05
CA HIS A 24 -20.16 23.16 -11.97
C HIS A 24 -20.89 22.28 -12.99
N GLY A 25 -22.19 22.07 -12.78
CA GLY A 25 -22.89 20.87 -13.25
C GLY A 25 -23.71 21.02 -14.53
N ASP A 26 -23.83 22.22 -15.12
CA ASP A 26 -24.91 22.42 -16.11
C ASP A 26 -24.45 22.66 -17.56
N SER A 27 -23.14 22.77 -17.85
CA SER A 27 -22.66 22.65 -19.23
C SER A 27 -21.14 22.44 -19.29
N VAL A 28 -20.69 21.19 -19.22
CA VAL A 28 -19.29 20.86 -19.51
C VAL A 28 -19.12 20.69 -21.01
N ALA A 29 -18.17 21.42 -21.62
CA ALA A 29 -17.83 21.23 -23.02
C ALA A 29 -17.34 19.78 -23.23
N ARG A 30 -18.00 19.04 -24.13
CA ARG A 30 -17.58 17.67 -24.47
C ARG A 30 -16.28 17.75 -25.26
N LEU A 31 -15.21 17.20 -24.70
CA LEU A 31 -13.93 17.04 -25.40
C LEU A 31 -14.02 15.85 -26.35
N GLY A 32 -13.99 16.12 -27.66
CA GLY A 32 -13.74 15.15 -28.73
C GLY A 32 -14.86 14.14 -29.04
N THR A 33 -14.76 13.54 -30.22
CA THR A 33 -15.53 12.34 -30.62
C THR A 33 -14.81 11.09 -30.13
N GLN A 34 -15.51 9.95 -30.05
CA GLN A 34 -14.83 8.67 -29.77
C GLN A 34 -13.78 8.39 -30.86
N PRO A 35 -12.61 7.83 -30.48
CA PRO A 35 -11.61 7.43 -31.46
C PRO A 35 -12.17 6.31 -32.34
N ASP A 36 -11.83 6.33 -33.64
CA ASP A 36 -12.18 5.25 -34.55
C ASP A 36 -11.34 4.00 -34.24
N SER A 37 -11.95 3.05 -33.55
CA SER A 37 -11.31 1.79 -33.15
C SER A 37 -11.03 0.84 -34.31
N ALA A 38 -11.62 1.08 -35.49
CA ALA A 38 -11.37 0.29 -36.69
C ALA A 38 -10.16 0.79 -37.48
N SER A 39 -9.68 2.01 -37.21
CA SER A 39 -8.49 2.55 -37.85
C SER A 39 -7.25 1.72 -37.52
N SER A 40 -6.35 1.55 -38.50
CA SER A 40 -5.10 0.80 -38.32
C SER A 40 -4.22 1.42 -37.23
N THR A 41 -4.12 2.75 -37.19
CA THR A 41 -3.36 3.46 -36.16
C THR A 41 -3.89 3.19 -34.76
N TYR A 42 -5.22 3.14 -34.56
CA TYR A 42 -5.78 2.77 -33.26
C TYR A 42 -5.42 1.33 -32.87
N GLN A 43 -5.57 0.38 -33.80
CA GLN A 43 -5.30 -1.03 -33.55
C GLN A 43 -3.83 -1.29 -33.20
N GLU A 44 -2.90 -0.66 -33.93
CA GLU A 44 -1.46 -0.74 -33.65
C GLU A 44 -1.12 -0.18 -32.26
N ASN A 45 -1.60 1.02 -31.94
CA ASN A 45 -1.39 1.65 -30.62
C ASN A 45 -1.99 0.80 -29.49
N TYR A 46 -3.18 0.23 -29.72
CA TYR A 46 -3.85 -0.62 -28.76
C TYR A 46 -3.04 -1.89 -28.46
N GLU A 47 -2.58 -2.62 -29.48
CA GLU A 47 -1.81 -3.84 -29.27
C GLU A 47 -0.44 -3.57 -28.61
N GLN A 48 0.23 -2.48 -28.96
CA GLN A 48 1.47 -2.06 -28.27
C GLN A 48 1.23 -1.75 -26.79
N MET A 49 0.21 -0.95 -26.47
CA MET A 49 -0.10 -0.60 -25.08
C MET A 49 -0.54 -1.84 -24.28
N LYS A 50 -1.37 -2.69 -24.87
CA LYS A 50 -1.82 -3.94 -24.27
C LYS A 50 -0.64 -4.84 -23.91
N ALA A 51 0.37 -4.96 -24.77
CA ALA A 51 1.58 -5.73 -24.45
C ALA A 51 2.32 -5.18 -23.22
N LEU A 52 2.46 -3.86 -23.11
CA LEU A 52 3.10 -3.20 -21.96
C LEU A 52 2.28 -3.39 -20.67
N VAL A 53 0.96 -3.25 -20.75
CA VAL A 53 0.05 -3.46 -19.61
C VAL A 53 0.10 -4.91 -19.14
N SER A 54 0.13 -5.89 -20.05
CA SER A 54 0.29 -7.30 -19.69
C SER A 54 1.61 -7.54 -18.94
N GLN A 55 2.72 -7.02 -19.45
CA GLN A 55 4.02 -7.12 -18.76
C GLN A 55 4.00 -6.46 -17.38
N LEU A 56 3.34 -5.31 -17.25
CA LEU A 56 3.17 -4.63 -15.97
C LEU A 56 2.39 -5.51 -14.99
N HIS A 57 1.29 -6.11 -15.42
CA HIS A 57 0.47 -7.00 -14.59
C HIS A 57 1.22 -8.25 -14.16
N GLU A 58 1.96 -8.91 -15.05
CA GLU A 58 2.78 -10.08 -14.73
C GLU A 58 3.83 -9.75 -13.65
N ARG A 59 4.56 -8.65 -13.83
CA ARG A 59 5.56 -8.21 -12.84
C ARG A 59 4.90 -7.78 -11.53
N ALA A 60 3.75 -7.12 -11.58
CA ALA A 60 2.99 -6.74 -10.39
C ALA A 60 2.55 -7.98 -9.60
N GLN A 61 2.05 -9.01 -10.29
CA GLN A 61 1.67 -10.28 -9.69
C GLN A 61 2.87 -10.97 -9.03
N TYR A 62 4.02 -11.02 -9.71
CA TYR A 62 5.26 -11.55 -9.14
C TYR A 62 5.63 -10.83 -7.84
N VAL A 63 5.67 -9.50 -7.86
CA VAL A 63 6.02 -8.69 -6.69
C VAL A 63 4.97 -8.84 -5.57
N ARG A 64 3.69 -9.04 -5.90
CA ARG A 64 2.60 -9.24 -4.93
C ARG A 64 2.82 -10.50 -4.09
N LEU A 65 3.53 -11.51 -4.60
CA LEU A 65 3.82 -12.73 -3.87
C LEU A 65 4.67 -12.49 -2.61
N GLY A 66 5.51 -11.47 -2.58
CA GLY A 66 6.44 -11.23 -1.46
C GLY A 66 7.69 -12.12 -1.56
N GLY A 67 8.19 -12.62 -0.43
CA GLY A 67 9.37 -13.47 -0.37
C GLY A 67 9.17 -14.84 -1.02
N SER A 68 10.21 -15.68 -1.05
CA SER A 68 10.16 -17.00 -1.68
C SER A 68 9.07 -17.90 -1.11
N GLU A 69 8.61 -18.90 -1.88
CA GLU A 69 7.57 -19.84 -1.45
C GLU A 69 7.90 -20.50 -0.11
N LYS A 70 9.16 -20.95 0.08
CA LYS A 70 9.66 -21.50 1.34
C LYS A 70 9.54 -20.50 2.50
N ALA A 71 9.81 -19.22 2.26
CA ALA A 71 9.67 -18.18 3.28
C ALA A 71 8.20 -17.94 3.65
N ARG A 72 7.30 -17.91 2.66
CA ARG A 72 5.85 -17.76 2.87
C ARG A 72 5.28 -18.95 3.64
N ALA A 73 5.61 -20.18 3.24
CA ALA A 73 5.19 -21.40 3.93
C ALA A 73 5.69 -21.45 5.38
N ARG A 74 6.93 -21.05 5.63
CA ARG A 74 7.48 -20.94 7.00
C ARG A 74 6.80 -19.85 7.83
N HIS A 75 6.35 -18.77 7.20
CA HIS A 75 5.63 -17.70 7.88
C HIS A 75 4.22 -18.14 8.27
N THR A 76 3.49 -18.77 7.36
CA THR A 76 2.13 -19.26 7.60
C THR A 76 2.10 -20.46 8.56
N SER A 77 3.11 -21.33 8.55
CA SER A 77 3.21 -22.45 9.50
C SER A 77 3.33 -22.02 10.97
N ARG A 78 3.67 -20.75 11.22
CA ARG A 78 3.68 -20.13 12.55
C ARG A 78 2.33 -19.53 12.95
N GLY A 79 1.26 -19.77 12.18
CA GLY A 79 -0.07 -19.21 12.41
C GLY A 79 -0.20 -17.71 12.09
N LYS A 80 0.74 -17.16 11.31
CA LYS A 80 0.76 -15.73 10.94
C LYS A 80 0.15 -15.52 9.56
N LEU A 81 -0.72 -14.53 9.43
CA LEU A 81 -1.21 -14.04 8.14
C LEU A 81 -0.06 -13.36 7.36
N LEU A 82 -0.10 -13.47 6.02
CA LEU A 82 0.77 -12.68 5.13
C LEU A 82 0.38 -11.20 5.22
N PRO A 83 1.29 -10.26 4.93
CA PRO A 83 1.03 -8.83 5.15
C PRO A 83 -0.15 -8.29 4.32
N ARG A 84 -0.35 -8.78 3.09
CA ARG A 84 -1.49 -8.39 2.25
C ARG A 84 -2.81 -8.93 2.79
N ASP A 85 -2.82 -10.18 3.28
CA ASP A 85 -3.99 -10.73 3.96
C ASP A 85 -4.34 -9.92 5.21
N ARG A 86 -3.33 -9.45 5.97
CA ARG A 86 -3.58 -8.56 7.12
C ARG A 86 -4.24 -7.25 6.71
N ILE A 87 -3.80 -6.65 5.60
CA ILE A 87 -4.41 -5.42 5.06
C ILE A 87 -5.85 -5.71 4.62
N ASP A 88 -6.08 -6.79 3.88
CA ASP A 88 -7.41 -7.17 3.39
C ASP A 88 -8.39 -7.46 4.55
N ASN A 89 -7.90 -7.97 5.69
CA ASN A 89 -8.70 -8.16 6.90
C ASN A 89 -8.88 -6.88 7.76
N LEU A 90 -8.04 -5.86 7.56
CA LEU A 90 -8.07 -4.60 8.29
C LEU A 90 -9.03 -3.58 7.66
N ILE A 91 -9.05 -3.52 6.33
CA ILE A 91 -9.84 -2.54 5.59
C ILE A 91 -11.32 -2.92 5.53
N ASP A 92 -12.18 -1.91 5.36
CA ASP A 92 -13.62 -2.10 5.27
C ASP A 92 -13.98 -2.99 4.06
N PRO A 93 -14.89 -3.97 4.21
CA PRO A 93 -15.27 -4.85 3.12
C PRO A 93 -15.73 -4.10 1.86
N GLY A 94 -15.13 -4.43 0.72
CA GLY A 94 -15.42 -3.79 -0.58
C GLY A 94 -14.80 -2.40 -0.75
N SER A 95 -14.09 -1.87 0.25
CA SER A 95 -13.34 -0.62 0.09
C SER A 95 -12.07 -0.84 -0.75
N PRO A 96 -11.66 0.16 -1.56
CA PRO A 96 -10.43 0.06 -2.33
C PRO A 96 -9.21 0.21 -1.43
N PHE A 97 -8.10 -0.40 -1.85
CA PHE A 97 -6.77 -0.15 -1.30
C PHE A 97 -5.88 0.44 -2.39
N LEU A 98 -5.42 1.68 -2.17
CA LEU A 98 -4.50 2.36 -3.07
C LEU A 98 -3.05 2.09 -2.62
N GLU A 99 -2.41 1.09 -3.20
CA GLU A 99 -1.02 0.75 -2.91
C GLU A 99 -0.03 1.71 -3.58
N PHE A 100 1.03 2.08 -2.86
CA PHE A 100 2.12 2.90 -3.37
C PHE A 100 3.40 2.10 -3.61
N SER A 101 4.14 2.50 -4.64
CA SER A 101 5.51 2.04 -4.89
C SER A 101 5.62 0.50 -4.84
N GLN A 102 4.69 -0.20 -5.49
CA GLN A 102 4.66 -1.66 -5.54
C GLN A 102 5.98 -2.23 -6.07
N PHE A 103 6.62 -1.58 -7.04
CA PHE A 103 7.90 -1.98 -7.61
C PHE A 103 9.15 -1.48 -6.84
N ALA A 104 9.00 -0.99 -5.61
CA ALA A 104 10.15 -0.64 -4.79
C ALA A 104 11.09 -1.84 -4.65
N GLY A 105 12.40 -1.61 -4.81
CA GLY A 105 13.42 -2.66 -4.75
C GLY A 105 13.52 -3.56 -5.99
N TYR A 106 12.65 -3.42 -7.00
CA TYR A 106 12.71 -4.20 -8.22
C TYR A 106 14.04 -3.98 -8.95
N GLN A 107 14.83 -5.05 -9.13
CA GLN A 107 16.15 -5.05 -9.78
C GLN A 107 17.18 -4.06 -9.18
N LEU A 108 16.97 -3.61 -7.93
CA LEU A 108 17.81 -2.58 -7.32
C LEU A 108 19.08 -3.12 -6.64
N TYR A 109 19.04 -4.36 -6.15
CA TYR A 109 20.09 -4.93 -5.31
C TYR A 109 20.84 -6.10 -5.97
N GLY A 110 21.00 -6.04 -7.30
CA GLY A 110 21.65 -7.11 -8.07
C GLY A 110 20.89 -8.42 -7.95
N ASP A 111 21.55 -9.45 -7.44
CA ASP A 111 20.98 -10.79 -7.25
C ASP A 111 20.00 -10.88 -6.08
N GLU A 112 19.94 -9.85 -5.22
CA GLU A 112 19.03 -9.82 -4.09
C GLU A 112 17.66 -9.27 -4.49
N GLU A 113 16.65 -10.14 -4.43
CA GLU A 113 15.27 -9.70 -4.59
C GLU A 113 14.70 -9.15 -3.29
N VAL A 114 14.14 -7.93 -3.38
CA VAL A 114 13.42 -7.26 -2.29
C VAL A 114 12.06 -6.78 -2.80
N PRO A 115 11.10 -7.70 -3.06
CA PRO A 115 9.78 -7.35 -3.58
C PRO A 115 9.08 -6.28 -2.73
N ALA A 116 8.52 -5.28 -3.41
CA ALA A 116 7.87 -4.11 -2.79
C ALA A 116 8.73 -3.35 -1.76
N GLY A 117 10.06 -3.56 -1.75
CA GLY A 117 10.97 -3.00 -0.75
C GLY A 117 10.79 -3.66 0.63
N GLY A 118 10.19 -4.85 0.72
CA GLY A 118 9.92 -5.54 1.99
C GLY A 118 8.82 -4.88 2.85
N ILE A 119 8.06 -3.95 2.27
CA ILE A 119 7.01 -3.22 2.96
C ILE A 119 5.88 -2.86 2.00
N ILE A 120 4.63 -3.10 2.41
CA ILE A 120 3.44 -2.67 1.67
C ILE A 120 2.95 -1.38 2.30
N THR A 121 2.78 -0.34 1.49
CA THR A 121 2.27 0.96 1.92
C THR A 121 1.11 1.36 1.03
N GLY A 122 0.07 1.96 1.61
CA GLY A 122 -1.09 2.39 0.83
C GLY A 122 -2.16 3.04 1.68
N ILE A 123 -3.19 3.55 1.01
CA ILE A 123 -4.38 4.12 1.67
C ILE A 123 -5.51 3.12 1.58
N GLY A 124 -6.10 2.78 2.72
CA GLY A 124 -7.31 1.96 2.82
C GLY A 124 -8.32 2.61 3.75
N ARG A 125 -9.58 2.20 3.64
CA ARG A 125 -10.62 2.68 4.55
C ARG A 125 -10.73 1.73 5.75
N VAL A 126 -10.68 2.27 6.96
CA VAL A 126 -10.84 1.51 8.21
C VAL A 126 -11.90 2.21 9.05
N SER A 127 -13.01 1.52 9.31
CA SER A 127 -14.16 2.07 10.03
C SER A 127 -14.67 3.40 9.44
N GLY A 128 -14.73 3.48 8.11
CA GLY A 128 -15.17 4.68 7.40
C GLY A 128 -14.12 5.78 7.21
N VAL A 129 -12.91 5.61 7.76
CA VAL A 129 -11.84 6.64 7.74
C VAL A 129 -10.73 6.20 6.78
N GLU A 130 -10.24 7.11 5.94
CA GLU A 130 -9.08 6.88 5.09
C GLU A 130 -7.80 6.91 5.93
N CYS A 131 -7.11 5.77 5.98
CA CYS A 131 -5.91 5.58 6.80
C CYS A 131 -4.72 5.24 5.90
N MET A 132 -3.56 5.80 6.23
CA MET A 132 -2.28 5.32 5.74
C MET A 132 -1.96 3.99 6.45
N ILE A 133 -1.77 2.92 5.70
CA ILE A 133 -1.42 1.61 6.22
C ILE A 133 -0.01 1.25 5.77
N VAL A 134 0.81 0.81 6.71
CA VAL A 134 2.20 0.41 6.48
C VAL A 134 2.42 -0.97 7.09
N ALA A 135 2.69 -1.98 6.26
CA ALA A 135 2.82 -3.38 6.68
C ALA A 135 4.14 -3.97 6.23
N ASN A 136 4.96 -4.46 7.18
CA ASN A 136 6.21 -5.13 6.84
C ASN A 136 5.95 -6.53 6.31
N ASP A 137 6.72 -6.94 5.30
CA ASP A 137 6.71 -8.30 4.80
C ASP A 137 7.86 -9.12 5.40
N ALA A 138 7.56 -9.85 6.48
CA ALA A 138 8.52 -10.73 7.13
C ALA A 138 9.04 -11.87 6.24
N THR A 139 8.39 -12.15 5.10
CA THR A 139 8.85 -13.17 4.15
C THR A 139 9.98 -12.66 3.25
N VAL A 140 10.09 -11.34 3.05
CA VAL A 140 11.14 -10.69 2.27
C VAL A 140 12.32 -10.38 3.18
N LYS A 141 13.40 -11.16 3.08
CA LYS A 141 14.64 -10.96 3.85
C LYS A 141 14.40 -10.79 5.36
N GLY A 142 13.40 -11.50 5.91
CA GLY A 142 13.03 -11.41 7.32
C GLY A 142 12.34 -10.10 7.73
N GLY A 143 11.83 -9.32 6.78
CA GLY A 143 11.25 -8.00 7.02
C GLY A 143 12.30 -6.95 7.38
N THR A 144 13.58 -7.18 7.04
CA THR A 144 14.66 -6.24 7.34
C THR A 144 14.57 -4.99 6.45
N TYR A 145 14.94 -3.84 7.00
CA TYR A 145 14.93 -2.57 6.28
C TYR A 145 16.16 -2.42 5.42
N TYR A 146 15.95 -2.46 4.11
CA TYR A 146 16.90 -2.00 3.10
C TYR A 146 16.80 -0.47 2.95
N PRO A 147 17.78 0.19 2.32
CA PRO A 147 17.70 1.63 2.04
C PRO A 147 16.38 2.04 1.37
N VAL A 148 15.88 1.23 0.41
CA VAL A 148 14.60 1.49 -0.26
C VAL A 148 13.40 1.31 0.68
N THR A 149 13.48 0.43 1.66
CA THR A 149 12.43 0.21 2.67
C THR A 149 12.25 1.47 3.51
N VAL A 150 13.37 2.04 3.98
CA VAL A 150 13.36 3.30 4.75
C VAL A 150 12.74 4.42 3.92
N LYS A 151 13.23 4.60 2.67
CA LYS A 151 12.71 5.62 1.76
C LYS A 151 11.21 5.46 1.48
N LYS A 152 10.74 4.23 1.26
CA LYS A 152 9.31 3.93 1.04
C LYS A 152 8.47 4.21 2.29
N HIS A 153 8.99 3.92 3.48
CA HIS A 153 8.30 4.20 4.74
C HIS A 153 8.20 5.71 4.99
N VAL A 154 9.31 6.46 4.88
CA VAL A 154 9.31 7.92 5.00
C VAL A 154 8.34 8.55 4.00
N ARG A 155 8.34 8.08 2.74
CA ARG A 155 7.39 8.55 1.73
C ARG A 155 5.92 8.32 2.12
N ALA A 156 5.61 7.18 2.73
CA ALA A 156 4.25 6.91 3.22
C ALA A 156 3.85 7.88 4.33
N GLN A 157 4.75 8.19 5.27
CA GLN A 157 4.51 9.17 6.33
C GLN A 157 4.36 10.60 5.79
N GLU A 158 5.15 10.99 4.78
CA GLU A 158 4.98 12.29 4.12
C GLU A 158 3.59 12.44 3.51
N ILE A 159 3.12 11.41 2.78
CA ILE A 159 1.77 11.40 2.21
C ILE A 159 0.72 11.51 3.33
N ALA A 160 0.89 10.75 4.42
CA ALA A 160 -0.03 10.80 5.56
C ALA A 160 -0.07 12.19 6.20
N LEU A 161 1.10 12.81 6.41
CA LEU A 161 1.22 14.15 6.99
C LEU A 161 0.57 15.22 6.10
N GLN A 162 0.86 15.20 4.80
CA GLN A 162 0.33 16.17 3.84
C GLN A 162 -1.20 16.09 3.71
N ASN A 163 -1.76 14.89 3.86
CA ASN A 163 -3.19 14.63 3.66
C ASN A 163 -3.95 14.41 4.97
N ARG A 164 -3.29 14.56 6.13
CA ARG A 164 -3.85 14.35 7.48
C ARG A 164 -4.50 12.98 7.66
N LEU A 165 -3.84 11.94 7.17
CA LEU A 165 -4.32 10.55 7.26
C LEU A 165 -3.84 9.93 8.58
N PRO A 166 -4.71 9.28 9.37
CA PRO A 166 -4.28 8.43 10.46
C PRO A 166 -3.38 7.30 9.96
N CYS A 167 -2.33 6.97 10.71
CA CYS A 167 -1.37 5.93 10.36
C CYS A 167 -1.63 4.65 11.15
N ILE A 168 -1.63 3.50 10.46
CA ILE A 168 -1.70 2.17 11.06
C ILE A 168 -0.47 1.37 10.62
N TYR A 169 0.35 0.99 11.60
CA TYR A 169 1.58 0.23 11.38
C TYR A 169 1.39 -1.24 11.75
N LEU A 170 1.44 -2.12 10.76
CA LEU A 170 1.44 -3.58 10.95
C LEU A 170 2.89 -4.07 11.01
N VAL A 171 3.53 -3.80 12.15
CA VAL A 171 4.97 -4.02 12.36
C VAL A 171 5.29 -5.50 12.47
N ASP A 172 6.19 -5.96 11.59
CA ASP A 172 6.69 -7.35 11.57
C ASP A 172 8.07 -7.38 10.89
N SER A 173 9.06 -6.75 11.54
CA SER A 173 10.39 -6.49 10.98
C SER A 173 11.48 -7.13 11.82
N GLY A 174 12.50 -7.69 11.15
CA GLY A 174 13.73 -8.18 11.76
C GLY A 174 14.79 -7.10 12.06
N GLY A 175 14.48 -5.81 11.86
CA GLY A 175 15.41 -4.69 12.08
C GLY A 175 16.04 -4.14 10.79
N ALA A 176 17.21 -3.53 10.87
CA ALA A 176 17.92 -2.97 9.72
C ALA A 176 18.73 -4.03 8.96
N ASN A 177 18.92 -3.84 7.65
CA ASN A 177 19.85 -4.64 6.87
C ASN A 177 21.29 -4.25 7.23
N LEU A 178 21.92 -5.01 8.13
CA LEU A 178 23.25 -4.70 8.67
C LEU A 178 24.35 -4.48 7.62
N PRO A 179 24.43 -5.24 6.51
CA PRO A 179 25.41 -4.98 5.46
C PRO A 179 25.28 -3.58 4.83
N ARG A 180 24.11 -2.95 4.92
CA ARG A 180 23.78 -1.62 4.37
C ARG A 180 23.41 -0.62 5.47
N GLN A 181 23.93 -0.81 6.68
CA GLN A 181 23.62 0.05 7.83
C GLN A 181 23.97 1.53 7.56
N ALA A 182 25.05 1.79 6.82
CA ALA A 182 25.49 3.17 6.52
C ALA A 182 24.48 3.94 5.67
N ASP A 183 23.72 3.24 4.83
CA ASP A 183 22.69 3.79 3.96
C ASP A 183 21.27 3.69 4.55
N THR A 184 21.16 3.22 5.80
CA THR A 184 19.87 3.03 6.49
C THR A 184 19.78 3.68 7.85
N PHE A 185 20.90 4.01 8.51
CA PHE A 185 20.91 4.49 9.89
C PHE A 185 21.29 5.98 10.09
N PRO A 186 22.43 6.48 9.58
CA PRO A 186 23.04 7.70 10.14
C PRO A 186 22.46 9.05 9.70
N ASP A 187 21.80 9.14 8.54
CA ASP A 187 21.45 10.42 7.92
C ASP A 187 20.03 10.93 8.29
N ARG A 188 19.71 12.18 7.96
CA ARG A 188 18.45 12.84 8.29
C ARG A 188 17.21 12.07 7.84
N ASP A 189 17.26 11.51 6.64
CA ASP A 189 16.13 10.82 6.01
C ASP A 189 16.23 9.28 6.14
N HIS A 190 17.09 8.82 7.08
CA HIS A 190 17.28 7.40 7.40
C HIS A 190 16.28 6.92 8.48
N PHE A 191 16.49 5.71 9.01
CA PHE A 191 15.53 4.99 9.86
C PHE A 191 15.00 5.80 11.06
N GLY A 192 15.83 6.66 11.66
CA GLY A 192 15.45 7.52 12.79
C GLY A 192 14.43 8.61 12.45
N ARG A 193 14.14 8.86 11.17
CA ARG A 193 13.13 9.83 10.72
C ARG A 193 11.69 9.36 10.95
N ILE A 194 11.50 8.05 11.05
CA ILE A 194 10.20 7.41 11.18
C ILE A 194 9.64 7.68 12.59
N VAL A 195 8.55 8.46 12.68
CA VAL A 195 7.88 8.86 13.95
C VAL A 195 6.38 8.61 13.94
#